data_AF-A0A2T1C6H1-F1
#
_entry.id   AF-A0A2T1C6H1-F1
#
_cell.length_a   1.000
_cell.length_b   1.000
_cell.length_c   1.000
_cell.angle_alpha   90.00
_cell.angle_beta   90.00
_cell.angle_gamma   90.00
#
_symmetry.space_group_name_H-M   'P 1'
#
loop_
_entity.id
_entity.type
_entity.pdbx_description
1 polymer ?
#
loop_
_entity_poly.entity_id
_entity_poly.type
_entity_poly.pdbx_seq_one_letter_code
_entity_poly.pdbx_strand_id
1 'polypeptide(L)'
;MQIDIYVEREQDLDTIQHLNRSLEAENLPANLSGINLYTSEEIPTQVLEVMMLKKEYTFPLTIANGHPVLSGRFPELREIQDYLKQGVEEPEILVDRAVSAVEFLTEKRIHCNIIARDVTKSVIFYRTLFNHNPVKHKVDYAKFELEEPPVNLSLLHNDTFGKAGQGLINHLGIQVKDSQAIAQVKQRLSDNGFYFEEQSETAGCYAVQNKIWVPDPDGNLWEVFLVIEPEVNQGCTSDCICYQEITQTSLGTANQSCCEPQISSENKLFVSAIDFPGEKRIHANLITRNITRAVSFYQTLFNQSPVKLKTDYAKFEIDEPRLNLSLLENSGMTDPGEGLINHLGIQVKDSDAIVEIKRRLIKAGFEFEEEKQEACCYAVQTKIWAPDPDGNRWEVFIVVEAEADEGCGPDCICYYEMMQNVAATV
;
A
#
# COMPACT_ATOMS: atom_id res chain seq x y z
N MET A 1 -9.58 44.77 0.81
CA MET A 1 -9.89 43.60 1.68
C MET A 1 -8.62 43.17 2.38
N GLN A 2 -8.68 42.92 3.69
CA GLN A 2 -7.54 42.39 4.43
C GLN A 2 -7.61 40.86 4.39
N ILE A 3 -6.50 40.22 4.00
CA ILE A 3 -6.37 38.77 3.93
C ILE A 3 -5.14 38.38 4.74
N ASP A 4 -5.32 37.63 5.80
CA ASP A 4 -4.23 37.15 6.66
C ASP A 4 -3.96 35.69 6.34
N ILE A 5 -2.71 35.36 6.04
CA ILE A 5 -2.27 34.01 5.70
C ILE A 5 -1.29 33.54 6.77
N TYR A 6 -1.72 32.56 7.55
CA TYR A 6 -0.94 31.96 8.62
C TYR A 6 -0.09 30.81 8.06
N VAL A 7 1.21 30.82 8.33
CA VAL A 7 2.20 29.87 7.79
C VAL A 7 3.03 29.24 8.90
N GLU A 8 3.56 28.04 8.66
CA GLU A 8 4.46 27.35 9.59
C GLU A 8 5.94 27.66 9.32
N ARG A 9 6.32 27.85 8.05
CA ARG A 9 7.71 28.05 7.63
C ARG A 9 7.96 29.52 7.31
N GLU A 10 9.12 30.04 7.70
CA GLU A 10 9.52 31.42 7.35
C GLU A 10 9.59 31.65 5.83
N GLN A 11 10.02 30.63 5.07
CA GLN A 11 10.15 30.70 3.61
C GLN A 11 8.81 30.95 2.91
N ASP A 12 7.70 30.54 3.52
CA ASP A 12 6.36 30.70 2.97
C ASP A 12 5.90 32.18 2.97
N LEU A 13 6.55 33.04 3.75
CA LEU A 13 6.31 34.49 3.73
C LEU A 13 6.74 35.13 2.40
N ASP A 14 7.77 34.59 1.74
CA ASP A 14 8.23 35.09 0.44
C ASP A 14 7.16 34.87 -0.64
N THR A 15 6.48 33.72 -0.60
CA THR A 15 5.34 33.41 -1.49
C THR A 15 4.23 34.45 -1.37
N ILE A 16 3.95 34.91 -0.15
CA ILE A 16 2.93 35.93 0.12
C ILE A 16 3.35 37.29 -0.44
N GLN A 17 4.63 37.66 -0.32
CA GLN A 17 5.18 38.86 -0.96
C GLN A 17 5.09 38.80 -2.49
N HIS A 18 5.31 37.62 -3.08
CA HIS A 18 5.10 37.39 -4.51
C HIS A 18 3.64 37.59 -4.91
N LEU A 19 2.68 37.05 -4.15
CA LEU A 19 1.25 37.24 -4.39
C LEU A 19 0.85 38.71 -4.30
N ASN A 20 1.32 39.45 -3.28
CA ASN A 20 1.05 40.88 -3.16
C ASN A 20 1.50 41.68 -4.41
N ARG A 21 2.70 41.38 -4.95
CA ARG A 21 3.17 42.02 -6.19
C ARG A 21 2.26 41.72 -7.39
N SER A 22 1.72 40.50 -7.47
CA SER A 22 0.76 40.14 -8.53
C SER A 22 -0.57 40.89 -8.38
N LEU A 23 -1.05 41.09 -7.14
CA LEU A 23 -2.26 41.87 -6.87
C LEU A 23 -2.08 43.34 -7.23
N GLU A 24 -0.92 43.92 -6.92
CA GLU A 24 -0.55 45.27 -7.33
C GLU A 24 -0.53 45.42 -8.86
N ALA A 25 0.05 44.45 -9.56
CA ALA A 25 0.10 44.44 -11.03
C ALA A 25 -1.31 44.40 -11.67
N GLU A 26 -2.27 43.72 -11.03
CA GLU A 26 -3.66 43.65 -11.48
C GLU A 26 -4.58 44.75 -10.91
N ASN A 27 -4.04 45.69 -10.12
CA ASN A 27 -4.80 46.75 -9.43
C ASN A 27 -5.95 46.20 -8.56
N LEU A 28 -5.75 45.05 -7.92
CA LEU A 28 -6.75 44.45 -7.05
C LEU A 28 -6.71 45.08 -5.65
N PRO A 29 -7.85 45.56 -5.10
CA PRO A 29 -7.89 46.24 -3.80
C PRO A 29 -7.85 45.24 -2.61
N ALA A 30 -6.84 44.37 -2.57
CA ALA A 30 -6.56 43.43 -1.49
C ALA A 30 -5.14 43.62 -0.95
N ASN A 31 -4.95 43.33 0.33
CA ASN A 31 -3.64 43.33 0.98
C ASN A 31 -3.47 42.01 1.72
N LEU A 32 -2.40 41.28 1.43
CA LEU A 32 -2.10 40.01 2.09
C LEU A 32 -1.05 40.24 3.18
N SER A 33 -1.34 39.80 4.39
CA SER A 33 -0.37 39.71 5.49
C SER A 33 0.06 38.26 5.66
N GLY A 34 1.37 38.00 5.66
CA GLY A 34 1.91 36.70 6.07
C GLY A 34 2.25 36.70 7.55
N ILE A 35 1.77 35.70 8.28
CA ILE A 35 1.94 35.57 9.73
C ILE A 35 2.50 34.19 10.04
N ASN A 36 3.70 34.13 10.62
CA ASN A 36 4.26 32.86 11.06
C ASN A 36 3.70 32.47 12.44
N LEU A 37 3.15 31.27 12.54
CA LEU A 37 2.51 30.74 13.74
C LEU A 37 3.42 30.65 14.96
N TYR A 38 4.72 30.45 14.76
CA TYR A 38 5.69 30.22 15.83
C TYR A 38 6.43 31.48 16.26
N THR A 39 6.34 32.56 15.48
CA THR A 39 7.04 33.83 15.77
C THR A 39 6.08 34.99 16.05
N SER A 40 4.79 34.85 15.74
CA SER A 40 3.78 35.85 16.10
C SER A 40 3.46 35.83 17.60
N GLU A 41 3.31 37.03 18.19
CA GLU A 41 2.88 37.19 19.58
C GLU A 41 1.37 37.01 19.76
N GLU A 42 0.58 37.21 18.69
CA GLU A 42 -0.87 37.10 18.70
C GLU A 42 -1.36 36.16 17.59
N ILE A 43 -2.04 35.09 17.99
CA ILE A 43 -2.70 34.13 17.10
C ILE A 43 -4.19 34.07 17.46
N PRO A 44 -5.12 34.37 16.52
CA PRO A 44 -6.55 34.34 16.81
C PRO A 44 -7.05 32.97 17.24
N THR A 45 -8.10 32.93 18.06
CA THR A 45 -8.71 31.66 18.55
C THR A 45 -9.08 30.71 17.42
N GLN A 46 -9.61 31.21 16.31
CA GLN A 46 -9.97 30.39 15.15
C GLN A 46 -8.74 29.71 14.52
N VAL A 47 -7.60 30.39 14.51
CA VAL A 47 -6.33 29.81 14.05
C VAL A 47 -5.84 28.79 15.08
N LEU A 48 -5.97 29.07 16.37
CA LEU A 48 -5.62 28.11 17.43
C LEU A 48 -6.49 26.84 17.36
N GLU A 49 -7.78 26.95 17.05
CA GLU A 49 -8.68 25.82 16.83
C GLU A 49 -8.18 24.93 15.67
N VAL A 50 -7.75 25.56 14.57
CA VAL A 50 -7.14 24.86 13.43
C VAL A 50 -5.77 24.26 13.81
N MET A 51 -4.94 24.98 14.56
CA MET A 51 -3.66 24.47 15.08
C MET A 51 -3.86 23.28 16.03
N MET A 52 -4.91 23.26 16.85
CA MET A 52 -5.20 22.15 17.75
C MET A 52 -5.58 20.87 17.01
N LEU A 53 -6.05 20.97 15.77
CA LEU A 53 -6.31 19.79 14.94
C LEU A 53 -5.02 19.09 14.51
N LYS A 54 -3.88 19.81 14.44
CA LYS A 54 -2.53 19.25 14.13
C LYS A 54 -2.53 18.22 12.99
N LYS A 55 -3.40 18.39 12.00
CA LYS A 55 -3.41 17.54 10.80
C LYS A 55 -2.40 18.11 9.80
N GLU A 56 -1.69 17.24 9.09
CA GLU A 56 -0.82 17.70 7.99
C GLU A 56 -1.70 18.41 6.94
N TYR A 57 -1.16 19.47 6.30
CA TYR A 57 -1.85 20.28 5.29
C TYR A 57 -3.01 21.14 5.79
N THR A 58 -2.98 21.55 7.05
CA THR A 58 -3.92 22.58 7.55
C THR A 58 -3.39 24.00 7.35
N PHE A 59 -2.08 24.15 7.09
CA PHE A 59 -1.43 25.42 6.78
C PHE A 59 -0.80 25.38 5.38
N PRO A 60 -0.73 26.52 4.66
CA PRO A 60 -1.14 27.85 5.10
C PRO A 60 -2.66 27.99 5.27
N LEU A 61 -3.08 28.78 6.26
CA LEU A 61 -4.48 29.08 6.57
C LEU A 61 -4.77 30.53 6.19
N THR A 62 -5.67 30.72 5.23
CA THR A 62 -6.11 32.03 4.74
C THR A 62 -7.39 32.45 5.47
N ILE A 63 -7.34 33.62 6.08
CA ILE A 63 -8.46 34.30 6.73
C ILE A 63 -8.73 35.59 5.96
N ALA A 64 -9.91 35.70 5.34
CA ALA A 64 -10.35 36.90 4.64
C ALA A 64 -11.43 37.60 5.47
N ASN A 65 -11.21 38.88 5.81
CA ASN A 65 -12.12 39.67 6.66
C ASN A 65 -12.54 38.95 7.97
N GLY A 66 -11.64 38.19 8.59
CA GLY A 66 -11.92 37.48 9.86
C GLY A 66 -12.64 36.13 9.71
N HIS A 67 -12.88 35.68 8.49
CA HIS A 67 -13.45 34.36 8.20
C HIS A 67 -12.38 33.44 7.59
N PRO A 68 -12.17 32.22 8.12
CA PRO A 68 -11.36 31.21 7.46
C PRO A 68 -11.96 30.85 6.09
N VAL A 69 -11.18 30.97 5.02
CA VAL A 69 -11.65 30.76 3.64
C VAL A 69 -10.88 29.71 2.86
N LEU A 70 -9.66 29.37 3.28
CA LEU A 70 -8.83 28.38 2.59
C LEU A 70 -7.78 27.84 3.56
N SER A 71 -7.54 26.54 3.55
CA SER A 71 -6.46 25.90 4.33
C SER A 71 -5.68 24.91 3.47
N GLY A 72 -4.41 24.68 3.84
CA GLY A 72 -3.54 23.69 3.20
C GLY A 72 -2.87 24.11 1.89
N ARG A 73 -3.21 25.29 1.35
CA ARG A 73 -2.53 25.88 0.19
C ARG A 73 -2.72 27.40 0.16
N PHE A 74 -1.85 28.07 -0.60
CA PHE A 74 -1.99 29.51 -0.83
C PHE A 74 -3.17 29.82 -1.75
N PRO A 75 -3.82 30.99 -1.58
CA PRO A 75 -4.88 31.41 -2.45
C PRO A 75 -4.33 31.79 -3.83
N GLU A 76 -5.04 31.37 -4.87
CA GLU A 76 -4.80 31.83 -6.22
C GLU A 76 -5.37 33.23 -6.43
N LEU A 77 -4.83 33.94 -7.41
CA LEU A 77 -5.24 35.31 -7.70
C LEU A 77 -6.72 35.42 -8.09
N ARG A 78 -7.25 34.40 -8.77
CA ARG A 78 -8.67 34.29 -9.12
C ARG A 78 -9.57 34.17 -7.88
N GLU A 79 -9.15 33.40 -6.88
CA GLU A 79 -9.91 33.23 -5.63
C GLU A 79 -9.98 34.55 -4.86
N ILE A 80 -8.87 35.29 -4.82
CA ILE A 80 -8.84 36.63 -4.22
C ILE A 80 -9.79 37.59 -4.95
N GLN A 81 -9.85 37.53 -6.28
CA GLN A 81 -10.83 38.31 -7.06
C GLN A 81 -12.27 37.93 -6.72
N ASP A 82 -12.54 36.64 -6.49
CA ASP A 82 -13.87 36.15 -6.15
C ASP A 82 -14.27 36.59 -4.73
N TYR A 83 -13.36 36.53 -3.75
CA TYR A 83 -13.58 37.08 -2.40
C TYR A 83 -13.93 38.58 -2.47
N LEU A 84 -13.19 39.35 -3.28
CA LEU A 84 -13.45 40.78 -3.47
C LEU A 84 -14.81 41.08 -4.10
N LYS A 85 -15.30 40.23 -5.01
CA LYS A 85 -16.58 40.41 -5.71
C LYS A 85 -17.77 39.98 -4.88
N GLN A 86 -17.67 38.83 -4.21
CA GLN A 86 -18.80 38.14 -3.60
C GLN A 86 -18.91 38.43 -2.10
N GLY A 87 -17.83 38.91 -1.47
CA GLY A 87 -17.72 38.94 -0.01
C GLY A 87 -17.45 37.54 0.55
N VAL A 88 -17.28 37.47 1.87
CA VAL A 88 -17.05 36.21 2.60
C VAL A 88 -18.04 36.21 3.77
N GLU A 89 -19.14 35.47 3.64
CA GLU A 89 -20.22 35.46 4.64
C GLU A 89 -20.26 34.17 5.47
N GLU A 90 -19.76 33.05 4.94
CA GLU A 90 -19.63 31.78 5.65
C GLU A 90 -18.21 31.21 5.49
N PRO A 91 -17.61 30.62 6.54
CA PRO A 91 -16.32 29.95 6.39
C PRO A 91 -16.49 28.77 5.43
N GLU A 92 -15.65 28.71 4.38
CA GLU A 92 -15.57 27.51 3.55
C GLU A 92 -15.23 26.31 4.43
N ILE A 93 -15.68 25.11 4.04
CA ILE A 93 -15.32 23.87 4.71
C ILE A 93 -13.79 23.77 4.69
N LEU A 94 -13.17 24.04 5.84
CA LEU A 94 -11.72 23.97 5.98
C LEU A 94 -11.25 22.57 5.61
N VAL A 95 -10.17 22.51 4.82
CA VAL A 95 -9.45 21.27 4.55
C VAL A 95 -8.99 20.73 5.90
N ASP A 96 -9.69 19.71 6.39
CA ASP A 96 -9.40 19.02 7.64
C ASP A 96 -8.65 17.71 7.39
N ARG A 97 -8.14 17.49 6.18
CA ARG A 97 -7.33 16.32 5.78
C ARG A 97 -6.80 16.53 4.38
N ALA A 98 -5.58 16.05 4.12
CA ALA A 98 -5.13 15.89 2.74
C ALA A 98 -5.84 14.73 2.08
N VAL A 99 -6.15 14.88 0.80
CA VAL A 99 -6.74 13.85 -0.05
C VAL A 99 -5.68 13.38 -1.04
N SER A 100 -5.71 12.09 -1.37
CA SER A 100 -4.78 11.45 -2.29
C SER A 100 -4.85 12.11 -3.65
N ALA A 101 -3.72 12.48 -4.23
CA ALA A 101 -3.64 12.93 -5.62
C ALA A 101 -3.81 11.79 -6.64
N VAL A 102 -3.94 10.56 -6.16
CA VAL A 102 -4.26 9.37 -6.94
C VAL A 102 -5.66 8.89 -6.57
N GLU A 103 -6.54 8.86 -7.56
CA GLU A 103 -7.92 8.37 -7.43
C GLU A 103 -7.99 6.84 -7.52
N PHE A 104 -8.80 6.23 -6.66
CA PHE A 104 -9.16 4.81 -6.73
C PHE A 104 -10.50 4.57 -6.03
N LEU A 105 -11.19 3.49 -6.40
CA LEU A 105 -12.59 3.29 -6.01
C LEU A 105 -12.79 3.09 -4.49
N THR A 106 -11.98 2.22 -3.87
CA THR A 106 -12.08 1.88 -2.44
C THR A 106 -11.50 2.97 -1.54
N GLU A 107 -11.81 2.97 -0.24
CA GLU A 107 -11.21 3.96 0.68
C GLU A 107 -9.72 3.69 0.95
N LYS A 108 -9.35 2.42 0.87
CA LYS A 108 -7.98 1.93 1.03
C LYS A 108 -7.71 0.85 -0.01
N ARG A 109 -6.46 0.66 -0.41
CA ARG A 109 -6.07 -0.49 -1.23
C ARG A 109 -4.75 -1.04 -0.77
N ILE A 110 -4.55 -2.33 -0.99
CA ILE A 110 -3.28 -2.97 -0.65
C ILE A 110 -2.19 -2.42 -1.57
N HIS A 111 -1.04 -2.18 -0.97
CA HIS A 111 0.21 -1.96 -1.68
C HIS A 111 1.09 -3.20 -1.56
N CYS A 112 1.71 -3.59 -2.66
CA CYS A 112 2.73 -4.63 -2.69
C CYS A 112 3.94 -4.07 -3.43
N ASN A 113 5.10 -4.11 -2.79
CA ASN A 113 6.36 -3.78 -3.42
C ASN A 113 7.17 -5.05 -3.67
N ILE A 114 7.52 -5.29 -4.93
CA ILE A 114 8.28 -6.47 -5.34
C ILE A 114 9.55 -6.01 -6.04
N ILE A 115 10.66 -6.60 -5.64
CA ILE A 115 11.93 -6.43 -6.31
C ILE A 115 11.95 -7.34 -7.53
N ALA A 116 12.29 -6.76 -8.68
CA ALA A 116 12.48 -7.48 -9.92
C ALA A 116 13.94 -7.37 -10.35
N ARG A 117 14.59 -8.49 -10.70
CA ARG A 117 15.94 -8.45 -11.31
C ARG A 117 15.90 -7.91 -12.73
N ASP A 118 14.75 -8.02 -13.38
CA ASP A 118 14.48 -7.50 -14.71
C ASP A 118 13.02 -7.00 -14.75
N VAL A 119 12.84 -5.71 -14.48
CA VAL A 119 11.52 -5.07 -14.46
C VAL A 119 10.78 -5.30 -15.78
N THR A 120 11.48 -5.33 -16.92
CA THR A 120 10.85 -5.53 -18.22
C THR A 120 10.25 -6.93 -18.34
N LYS A 121 10.97 -7.97 -17.91
CA LYS A 121 10.43 -9.34 -17.87
C LYS A 121 9.30 -9.48 -16.87
N SER A 122 9.45 -8.92 -15.67
CA SER A 122 8.41 -8.98 -14.64
C SER A 122 7.13 -8.29 -15.09
N VAL A 123 7.22 -7.16 -15.81
CA VAL A 123 6.06 -6.50 -16.42
C VAL A 123 5.31 -7.42 -17.40
N ILE A 124 5.98 -8.29 -18.16
CA ILE A 124 5.30 -9.25 -19.06
C ILE A 124 4.45 -10.25 -18.25
N PHE A 125 5.01 -10.77 -17.14
CA PHE A 125 4.28 -11.66 -16.25
C PHE A 125 3.08 -10.96 -15.61
N TYR A 126 3.28 -9.81 -14.97
CA TYR A 126 2.21 -9.11 -14.26
C TYR A 126 1.12 -8.57 -15.20
N ARG A 127 1.46 -8.18 -16.44
CA ARG A 127 0.46 -7.92 -17.49
C ARG A 127 -0.38 -9.14 -17.81
N THR A 128 0.23 -10.33 -17.84
CA THR A 128 -0.45 -11.59 -18.11
C THR A 128 -1.36 -11.99 -16.94
N LEU A 129 -0.85 -11.88 -15.72
CA LEU A 129 -1.59 -12.20 -14.50
C LEU A 129 -2.81 -11.28 -14.34
N PHE A 130 -2.60 -9.96 -14.36
CA PHE A 130 -3.66 -8.98 -14.10
C PHE A 130 -4.49 -8.59 -15.32
N ASN A 131 -4.04 -8.92 -16.53
CA ASN A 131 -4.65 -8.45 -17.78
C ASN A 131 -4.73 -6.92 -17.90
N HIS A 132 -3.76 -6.21 -17.33
CA HIS A 132 -3.68 -4.75 -17.33
C HIS A 132 -2.27 -4.30 -17.67
N ASN A 133 -2.14 -3.11 -18.26
CA ASN A 133 -0.85 -2.47 -18.43
C ASN A 133 -0.46 -1.70 -17.16
N PRO A 134 0.84 -1.57 -16.86
CA PRO A 134 1.27 -0.68 -15.78
C PRO A 134 0.94 0.77 -16.14
N VAL A 135 0.54 1.56 -15.16
CA VAL A 135 0.30 3.01 -15.28
C VAL A 135 1.61 3.80 -15.35
N LYS A 136 2.70 3.24 -14.81
CA LYS A 136 4.07 3.75 -14.96
C LYS A 136 5.01 2.64 -15.36
N HIS A 137 5.89 2.91 -16.33
CA HIS A 137 6.90 1.96 -16.76
C HIS A 137 8.18 2.70 -17.15
N LYS A 138 9.26 2.38 -16.43
CA LYS A 138 10.62 2.86 -16.58
C LYS A 138 11.57 1.65 -16.58
N VAL A 139 12.85 1.89 -16.85
CA VAL A 139 13.84 0.80 -16.91
C VAL A 139 14.04 0.11 -15.55
N ASP A 140 13.92 0.88 -14.48
CA ASP A 140 14.18 0.50 -13.09
C ASP A 140 12.90 0.35 -12.26
N TYR A 141 11.73 0.62 -12.84
CA TYR A 141 10.49 0.73 -12.08
C TYR A 141 9.26 0.48 -12.94
N ALA A 142 8.28 -0.25 -12.41
CA ALA A 142 6.94 -0.30 -12.98
C ALA A 142 5.88 -0.23 -11.87
N LYS A 143 4.71 0.32 -12.19
CA LYS A 143 3.59 0.43 -11.26
C LYS A 143 2.30 0.00 -11.93
N PHE A 144 1.55 -0.88 -11.29
CA PHE A 144 0.17 -1.24 -11.63
C PHE A 144 -0.77 -0.65 -10.59
N GLU A 145 -1.82 -0.01 -11.07
CA GLU A 145 -2.91 0.48 -10.24
C GLU A 145 -4.19 -0.17 -10.77
N LEU A 146 -4.71 -1.13 -10.01
CA LEU A 146 -5.82 -1.96 -10.42
C LEU A 146 -7.07 -1.63 -9.61
N GLU A 147 -8.23 -1.76 -10.23
CA GLU A 147 -9.53 -1.66 -9.55
C GLU A 147 -10.00 -3.01 -9.01
N GLU A 148 -9.65 -4.13 -9.68
CA GLU A 148 -10.15 -5.47 -9.35
C GLU A 148 -9.08 -6.57 -9.61
N PRO A 149 -8.39 -7.09 -8.56
CA PRO A 149 -8.51 -6.66 -7.16
C PRO A 149 -7.96 -5.23 -6.98
N PRO A 150 -8.46 -4.45 -6.01
CA PRO A 150 -7.94 -3.12 -5.73
C PRO A 150 -6.53 -3.23 -5.12
N VAL A 151 -5.51 -2.93 -5.93
CA VAL A 151 -4.10 -3.03 -5.52
C VAL A 151 -3.25 -1.98 -6.22
N ASN A 152 -2.28 -1.46 -5.49
CA ASN A 152 -1.13 -0.71 -6.00
C ASN A 152 0.09 -1.64 -5.94
N LEU A 153 0.49 -2.22 -7.07
CA LEU A 153 1.69 -3.05 -7.15
C LEU A 153 2.83 -2.23 -7.76
N SER A 154 3.97 -2.16 -7.09
CA SER A 154 5.20 -1.64 -7.69
C SER A 154 6.26 -2.72 -7.85
N LEU A 155 6.92 -2.68 -9.00
CA LEU A 155 8.11 -3.46 -9.32
C LEU A 155 9.30 -2.52 -9.29
N LEU A 156 10.32 -2.88 -8.53
CA LEU A 156 11.53 -2.08 -8.39
C LEU A 156 12.75 -2.90 -8.79
N HIS A 157 13.60 -2.33 -9.64
CA HIS A 157 14.90 -2.91 -9.92
C HIS A 157 15.85 -2.69 -8.75
N ASN A 158 16.52 -3.74 -8.30
CA ASN A 158 17.64 -3.60 -7.38
C ASN A 158 18.70 -4.68 -7.64
N ASP A 159 19.90 -4.25 -8.04
CA ASP A 159 21.04 -5.15 -8.33
C ASP A 159 21.62 -5.84 -7.08
N THR A 160 21.34 -5.30 -5.89
CA THR A 160 21.86 -5.79 -4.61
C THR A 160 20.93 -6.79 -3.91
N PHE A 161 19.66 -6.82 -4.30
CA PHE A 161 18.64 -7.72 -3.77
C PHE A 161 18.36 -8.82 -4.81
N GLY A 162 18.34 -10.09 -4.41
CA GLY A 162 18.04 -11.19 -5.33
C GLY A 162 19.23 -12.08 -5.74
N LYS A 163 20.14 -12.36 -4.81
CA LYS A 163 20.76 -13.69 -4.82
C LYS A 163 19.69 -14.72 -4.43
N ALA A 164 19.68 -15.87 -5.12
CA ALA A 164 18.60 -16.86 -5.06
C ALA A 164 18.27 -17.29 -3.62
N GLY A 165 17.00 -17.14 -3.23
CA GLY A 165 16.48 -17.60 -1.94
C GLY A 165 15.97 -16.53 -0.97
N GLN A 166 16.13 -15.23 -1.28
CA GLN A 166 15.46 -14.16 -0.54
C GLN A 166 14.10 -13.86 -1.19
N GLY A 167 13.02 -13.84 -0.40
CA GLY A 167 11.72 -13.38 -0.86
C GLY A 167 11.86 -11.97 -1.45
N LEU A 168 11.47 -11.78 -2.71
CA LEU A 168 11.66 -10.50 -3.38
C LEU A 168 10.52 -9.53 -3.10
N ILE A 169 9.52 -9.95 -2.34
CA ILE A 169 8.50 -9.05 -1.83
C ILE A 169 9.18 -8.23 -0.73
N ASN A 170 9.41 -6.95 -1.02
CA ASN A 170 10.18 -6.05 -0.17
C ASN A 170 9.34 -5.62 1.05
N HIS A 171 8.13 -5.13 0.80
CA HIS A 171 7.20 -4.71 1.83
C HIS A 171 5.75 -4.78 1.34
N LEU A 172 4.83 -4.74 2.30
CA LEU A 172 3.41 -4.57 2.07
C LEU A 172 2.98 -3.19 2.52
N GLY A 173 1.79 -2.75 2.11
CA GLY A 173 1.27 -1.50 2.60
C GLY A 173 -0.21 -1.29 2.37
N ILE A 174 -0.68 -0.15 2.84
CA ILE A 174 -2.06 0.32 2.72
C ILE A 174 -2.01 1.73 2.16
N GLN A 175 -2.39 1.88 0.89
CA GLN A 175 -2.62 3.20 0.32
C GLN A 175 -3.98 3.70 0.77
N VAL A 176 -4.06 4.92 1.28
CA VAL A 176 -5.29 5.53 1.80
C VAL A 176 -5.71 6.75 0.97
N LYS A 177 -7.01 7.08 0.99
CA LYS A 177 -7.55 8.28 0.32
C LYS A 177 -7.27 9.58 1.05
N ASP A 178 -7.05 9.55 2.35
CA ASP A 178 -6.84 10.77 3.12
C ASP A 178 -5.87 10.61 4.29
N SER A 179 -5.37 11.74 4.79
CA SER A 179 -4.43 11.76 5.93
C SER A 179 -5.10 11.42 7.26
N GLN A 180 -6.44 11.48 7.35
CA GLN A 180 -7.18 11.06 8.54
C GLN A 180 -7.02 9.55 8.77
N ALA A 181 -6.99 8.74 7.72
CA ALA A 181 -6.74 7.31 7.82
C ALA A 181 -5.34 6.99 8.40
N ILE A 182 -4.30 7.74 8.01
CA ILE A 182 -2.95 7.61 8.60
C ILE A 182 -2.99 7.97 10.09
N ALA A 183 -3.60 9.10 10.44
CA ALA A 183 -3.72 9.53 11.84
C ALA A 183 -4.43 8.50 12.72
N GLN A 184 -5.50 7.87 12.21
CA GLN A 184 -6.21 6.80 12.92
C GLN A 184 -5.34 5.56 13.14
N VAL A 185 -4.51 5.17 12.16
CA VAL A 185 -3.57 4.05 12.31
C VAL A 185 -2.51 4.39 13.36
N LYS A 186 -1.89 5.57 13.29
CA LYS A 186 -0.90 6.05 14.28
C LYS A 186 -1.44 6.04 15.70
N GLN A 187 -2.68 6.51 15.88
CA GLN A 187 -3.34 6.51 17.17
C GLN A 187 -3.50 5.08 17.71
N ARG A 188 -4.02 4.16 16.88
CA ARG A 188 -4.18 2.75 17.29
C ARG A 188 -2.85 2.10 17.64
N LEU A 189 -1.80 2.32 16.83
CA LEU A 189 -0.46 1.79 17.11
C LEU A 189 0.08 2.32 18.43
N SER A 190 0.00 3.64 18.66
CA SER A 190 0.44 4.29 19.91
C SER A 190 -0.31 3.75 21.13
N ASP A 191 -1.64 3.64 21.04
CA ASP A 191 -2.49 3.18 22.15
C ASP A 191 -2.19 1.73 22.55
N ASN A 192 -1.65 0.93 21.63
CA ASN A 192 -1.28 -0.46 21.84
C ASN A 192 0.23 -0.67 21.97
N GLY A 193 1.02 0.42 22.05
CA GLY A 193 2.47 0.35 22.30
C GLY A 193 3.30 -0.16 21.13
N PHE A 194 2.79 -0.10 19.89
CA PHE A 194 3.55 -0.44 18.70
C PHE A 194 4.33 0.77 18.17
N TYR A 195 5.55 0.48 17.69
CA TYR A 195 6.43 1.47 17.09
C TYR A 195 6.05 1.74 15.63
N PHE A 196 6.23 2.98 15.19
CA PHE A 196 6.19 3.37 13.78
C PHE A 196 7.16 4.52 13.54
N GLU A 197 7.66 4.62 12.31
CA GLU A 197 8.42 5.76 11.82
C GLU A 197 7.55 6.59 10.90
N GLU A 198 7.65 7.91 10.99
CA GLU A 198 6.88 8.83 10.16
C GLU A 198 7.78 9.54 9.17
N GLN A 199 7.31 9.65 7.93
CA GLN A 199 7.97 10.36 6.84
C GLN A 199 6.94 11.23 6.11
N SER A 200 7.15 12.53 6.11
CA SER A 200 6.28 13.51 5.46
C SER A 200 6.95 14.07 4.20
N GLU A 201 6.16 14.32 3.15
CA GLU A 201 6.57 14.90 1.86
C GLU A 201 7.79 14.21 1.23
N THR A 202 7.86 12.89 1.38
CA THR A 202 9.00 12.12 0.88
C THR A 202 8.83 11.82 -0.60
N ALA A 203 9.77 12.33 -1.41
CA ALA A 203 9.85 12.02 -2.83
C ALA A 203 10.59 10.68 -3.05
N GLY A 204 9.90 9.73 -3.68
CA GLY A 204 10.40 8.39 -3.92
C GLY A 204 9.48 7.62 -4.86
N CYS A 205 9.99 6.64 -5.61
CA CYS A 205 9.21 5.88 -6.60
C CYS A 205 8.42 6.76 -7.59
N TYR A 206 9.00 7.90 -8.02
CA TYR A 206 8.37 8.85 -8.93
C TYR A 206 7.06 9.48 -8.40
N ALA A 207 6.88 9.57 -7.08
CA ALA A 207 5.76 10.26 -6.43
C ALA A 207 6.23 10.98 -5.14
N VAL A 208 5.43 11.92 -4.63
CA VAL A 208 5.60 12.49 -3.28
C VAL A 208 4.54 11.87 -2.38
N GLN A 209 4.94 11.41 -1.21
CA GLN A 209 4.06 10.67 -0.29
C GLN A 209 4.23 11.14 1.15
N ASN A 210 3.14 11.04 1.90
CA ASN A 210 3.20 10.97 3.37
C ASN A 210 2.96 9.53 3.77
N LYS A 211 3.82 9.02 4.63
CA LYS A 211 3.76 7.62 5.04
C LYS A 211 4.21 7.42 6.47
N ILE A 212 3.70 6.35 7.04
CA ILE A 212 4.31 5.72 8.21
C ILE A 212 4.85 4.36 7.82
N TRP A 213 6.00 3.99 8.38
CA TRP A 213 6.56 2.65 8.33
C TRP A 213 6.30 1.94 9.66
N VAL A 214 5.80 0.72 9.59
CA VAL A 214 5.38 -0.07 10.73
C VAL A 214 6.01 -1.46 10.61
N PRO A 215 7.07 -1.76 11.37
CA PRO A 215 7.62 -3.11 11.40
C PRO A 215 6.67 -4.03 12.18
N ASP A 216 6.37 -5.20 11.62
CA ASP A 216 5.67 -6.25 12.33
C ASP A 216 6.61 -6.95 13.34
N PRO A 217 6.09 -7.82 14.23
CA PRO A 217 6.90 -8.51 15.25
C PRO A 217 8.00 -9.42 14.70
N ASP A 218 7.94 -9.79 13.43
CA ASP A 218 8.89 -10.67 12.77
C ASP A 218 9.88 -9.92 11.86
N GLY A 219 9.60 -8.67 11.52
CA GLY A 219 10.49 -7.79 10.75
C GLY A 219 9.94 -7.41 9.38
N ASN A 220 8.74 -7.88 9.00
CA ASN A 220 8.09 -7.39 7.78
C ASN A 220 7.77 -5.91 7.92
N LEU A 221 8.07 -5.13 6.90
CA LEU A 221 7.70 -3.72 6.87
C LEU A 221 6.32 -3.56 6.25
N TRP A 222 5.48 -2.79 6.95
CA TRP A 222 4.23 -2.26 6.43
C TRP A 222 4.35 -0.75 6.25
N GLU A 223 3.95 -0.23 5.09
CA GLU A 223 3.70 1.21 4.96
C GLU A 223 2.21 1.52 4.97
N VAL A 224 1.83 2.65 5.59
CA VAL A 224 0.51 3.25 5.38
C VAL A 224 0.73 4.65 4.84
N PHE A 225 0.25 4.89 3.63
CA PHE A 225 0.65 6.09 2.89
C PHE A 225 -0.47 6.74 2.08
N LEU A 226 -0.27 8.04 1.86
CA LEU A 226 -1.05 8.92 1.04
C LEU A 226 -0.15 9.46 -0.07
N VAL A 227 -0.62 9.45 -1.33
CA VAL A 227 0.11 10.08 -2.42
C VAL A 227 -0.29 11.54 -2.52
N ILE A 228 0.68 12.45 -2.41
CA ILE A 228 0.49 13.91 -2.44
C ILE A 228 0.73 14.45 -3.85
N GLU A 229 1.75 13.93 -4.53
CA GLU A 229 2.00 14.25 -5.94
C GLU A 229 2.25 12.95 -6.71
N PRO A 230 1.47 12.69 -7.78
CA PRO A 230 1.51 11.41 -8.46
C PRO A 230 2.71 11.29 -9.39
N GLU A 231 3.39 12.39 -9.76
CA GLU A 231 4.51 12.37 -10.70
C GLU A 231 5.61 13.36 -10.32
N VAL A 232 6.81 12.85 -10.08
CA VAL A 232 8.03 13.67 -9.94
C VAL A 232 9.19 13.04 -10.72
N ASN A 233 10.17 13.86 -11.11
CA ASN A 233 11.33 13.42 -11.90
C ASN A 233 12.41 12.68 -11.09
N GLN A 234 12.20 12.50 -9.77
CA GLN A 234 13.08 11.68 -8.94
C GLN A 234 12.74 10.20 -9.12
N GLY A 235 13.62 9.48 -9.83
CA GLY A 235 13.58 8.03 -9.97
C GLY A 235 14.31 7.28 -8.85
N CYS A 236 14.38 5.95 -8.97
CA CYS A 236 15.02 5.09 -7.98
C CYS A 236 16.51 4.86 -8.33
N THR A 237 17.35 5.86 -8.05
CA THR A 237 18.82 5.70 -8.09
C THR A 237 19.37 5.42 -6.69
N SER A 238 20.67 5.08 -6.57
CA SER A 238 21.33 4.79 -5.28
C SER A 238 21.17 5.87 -4.21
N ASP A 239 20.86 7.10 -4.64
CA ASP A 239 20.75 8.29 -3.79
C ASP A 239 19.29 8.60 -3.42
N CYS A 240 18.32 7.81 -3.92
CA CYS A 240 16.91 7.95 -3.56
C CYS A 240 16.64 7.31 -2.19
N ILE A 241 15.77 7.93 -1.38
CA ILE A 241 15.32 7.41 -0.09
C ILE A 241 14.79 5.97 -0.23
N CYS A 242 14.03 5.69 -1.30
CA CYS A 242 13.55 4.34 -1.59
C CYS A 242 14.66 3.31 -1.81
N TYR A 243 15.85 3.70 -2.27
CA TYR A 243 16.98 2.78 -2.45
C TYR A 243 17.77 2.58 -1.16
N GLN A 244 17.95 3.64 -0.36
CA GLN A 244 18.63 3.58 0.94
C GLN A 244 17.91 2.64 1.92
N GLU A 245 16.58 2.59 1.86
CA GLU A 245 15.72 1.67 2.62
C GLU A 245 15.98 0.18 2.30
N ILE A 246 16.56 -0.16 1.14
CA ILE A 246 16.68 -1.56 0.65
C ILE A 246 17.97 -2.27 1.12
N THR A 247 18.97 -1.56 1.65
CA THR A 247 20.34 -2.10 1.77
C THR A 247 20.68 -2.89 3.04
N GLN A 248 19.71 -3.28 3.88
CA GLN A 248 19.99 -3.83 5.24
C GLN A 248 20.04 -5.37 5.39
N THR A 249 19.98 -6.23 4.36
CA THR A 249 19.92 -7.71 4.62
C THR A 249 20.48 -8.59 3.48
N SER A 250 21.34 -9.58 3.77
CA SER A 250 22.10 -10.41 2.78
C SER A 250 22.48 -11.78 3.40
N LEU A 251 22.41 -12.99 2.79
CA LEU A 251 23.19 -13.59 1.64
C LEU A 251 22.77 -15.07 1.35
N GLY A 252 22.83 -15.60 0.09
CA GLY A 252 22.88 -17.06 -0.26
C GLY A 252 22.42 -17.42 -1.71
N THR A 253 22.78 -18.55 -2.37
CA THR A 253 22.52 -18.84 -3.83
C THR A 253 22.39 -20.34 -4.25
N ALA A 254 21.48 -20.74 -5.19
CA ALA A 254 21.71 -21.63 -6.38
C ALA A 254 20.45 -22.02 -7.26
N ASN A 255 20.63 -22.81 -8.35
CA ASN A 255 19.93 -22.91 -9.67
C ASN A 255 18.74 -23.91 -9.91
N GLN A 256 18.01 -23.68 -11.03
CA GLN A 256 16.81 -24.34 -11.65
C GLN A 256 16.98 -25.64 -12.49
N SER A 257 15.86 -26.38 -12.72
CA SER A 257 15.46 -27.03 -14.02
C SER A 257 13.99 -27.58 -14.04
N CYS A 258 13.32 -27.51 -15.21
CA CYS A 258 11.87 -27.63 -15.54
C CYS A 258 11.29 -29.02 -15.97
N CYS A 259 9.93 -29.12 -16.06
CA CYS A 259 9.11 -29.79 -17.11
C CYS A 259 7.57 -29.44 -17.00
N GLU A 260 6.86 -29.35 -18.14
CA GLU A 260 5.51 -28.77 -18.36
C GLU A 260 4.34 -29.82 -18.42
N PRO A 261 3.11 -29.56 -17.88
CA PRO A 261 1.96 -30.45 -18.08
C PRO A 261 0.72 -29.85 -18.81
N GLN A 262 -0.05 -30.75 -19.44
CA GLN A 262 -1.24 -30.51 -20.29
C GLN A 262 -2.56 -30.50 -19.49
N ILE A 263 -3.52 -29.63 -19.85
CA ILE A 263 -4.84 -29.50 -19.18
C ILE A 263 -5.93 -30.30 -19.90
N SER A 264 -6.71 -31.08 -19.13
CA SER A 264 -7.94 -31.74 -19.56
C SER A 264 -9.20 -30.90 -19.29
N SER A 265 -10.20 -31.06 -20.15
CA SER A 265 -11.38 -30.21 -20.29
C SER A 265 -12.64 -30.82 -19.65
N GLU A 266 -12.89 -30.56 -18.37
CA GLU A 266 -14.23 -30.59 -17.76
C GLU A 266 -14.27 -29.50 -16.69
N ASN A 267 -14.89 -28.35 -17.00
CA ASN A 267 -14.90 -27.20 -16.09
C ASN A 267 -16.24 -27.12 -15.36
N LYS A 268 -16.31 -27.72 -14.16
CA LYS A 268 -17.42 -27.49 -13.23
C LYS A 268 -17.27 -26.07 -12.67
N LEU A 269 -18.30 -25.23 -12.81
CA LEU A 269 -18.29 -23.88 -12.25
C LEU A 269 -18.38 -23.97 -10.72
N PHE A 270 -17.37 -23.47 -10.03
CA PHE A 270 -17.37 -23.28 -8.59
C PHE A 270 -17.60 -21.81 -8.26
N VAL A 271 -18.39 -21.55 -7.22
CA VAL A 271 -18.61 -20.23 -6.64
C VAL A 271 -18.05 -20.25 -5.22
N SER A 272 -17.45 -19.15 -4.77
CA SER A 272 -16.75 -19.14 -3.50
C SER A 272 -17.72 -19.35 -2.34
N ALA A 273 -17.31 -20.18 -1.38
CA ALA A 273 -17.99 -20.33 -0.09
C ALA A 273 -17.76 -19.15 0.86
N ILE A 274 -16.87 -18.22 0.49
CA ILE A 274 -16.53 -17.05 1.27
C ILE A 274 -17.04 -15.82 0.53
N ASP A 275 -17.88 -15.03 1.19
CA ASP A 275 -18.33 -13.74 0.66
C ASP A 275 -17.31 -12.63 1.00
N PHE A 276 -17.05 -11.75 0.05
CA PHE A 276 -16.18 -10.59 0.22
C PHE A 276 -16.53 -9.51 -0.82
N PRO A 277 -16.20 -8.23 -0.58
CA PRO A 277 -16.49 -7.14 -1.51
C PRO A 277 -15.79 -7.31 -2.86
N GLY A 278 -16.51 -7.03 -3.96
CA GLY A 278 -16.00 -7.14 -5.33
C GLY A 278 -15.83 -8.56 -5.84
N GLU A 279 -15.06 -8.76 -6.91
CA GLU A 279 -14.89 -10.08 -7.54
C GLU A 279 -13.56 -10.75 -7.18
N LYS A 280 -12.57 -9.96 -6.76
CA LYS A 280 -11.22 -10.40 -6.42
C LYS A 280 -10.69 -9.62 -5.21
N ARG A 281 -9.85 -10.25 -4.42
CA ARG A 281 -9.06 -9.57 -3.39
C ARG A 281 -7.64 -10.10 -3.34
N ILE A 282 -6.72 -9.26 -2.88
CA ILE A 282 -5.33 -9.67 -2.69
C ILE A 282 -5.29 -10.68 -1.54
N HIS A 283 -4.44 -11.69 -1.72
CA HIS A 283 -4.01 -12.59 -0.68
C HIS A 283 -2.54 -12.33 -0.34
N ALA A 284 -2.20 -12.39 0.94
CA ALA A 284 -0.84 -12.45 1.42
C ALA A 284 -0.72 -13.54 2.48
N ASN A 285 0.34 -14.33 2.39
CA ASN A 285 0.67 -15.35 3.38
C ASN A 285 1.99 -15.00 4.04
N LEU A 286 1.96 -14.85 5.36
CA LEU A 286 3.12 -14.49 6.17
C LEU A 286 3.48 -15.60 7.14
N ILE A 287 4.78 -15.88 7.24
CA ILE A 287 5.36 -16.73 8.27
C ILE A 287 5.66 -15.85 9.48
N THR A 288 5.28 -16.32 10.67
CA THR A 288 5.56 -15.67 11.95
C THR A 288 6.25 -16.64 12.90
N ARG A 289 7.11 -16.14 13.78
CA ARG A 289 7.71 -16.97 14.84
C ARG A 289 6.78 -17.17 16.04
N ASN A 290 5.76 -16.32 16.16
CA ASN A 290 4.82 -16.35 17.27
C ASN A 290 3.46 -15.79 16.84
N ILE A 291 2.49 -16.69 16.64
CA ILE A 291 1.16 -16.35 16.17
C ILE A 291 0.43 -15.39 17.12
N THR A 292 0.66 -15.51 18.43
CA THR A 292 0.00 -14.64 19.41
C THR A 292 0.47 -13.19 19.26
N ARG A 293 1.77 -12.97 19.08
CA ARG A 293 2.35 -11.64 18.86
C ARG A 293 1.92 -11.07 17.52
N ALA A 294 1.97 -11.87 16.45
CA ALA A 294 1.55 -11.43 15.12
C ALA A 294 0.06 -11.07 15.09
N VAL A 295 -0.81 -11.90 15.68
CA VAL A 295 -2.25 -11.62 15.78
C VAL A 295 -2.50 -10.32 16.53
N SER A 296 -1.82 -10.08 17.66
CA SER A 296 -1.95 -8.81 18.39
C SER A 296 -1.58 -7.61 17.52
N PHE A 297 -0.51 -7.70 16.73
CA PHE A 297 -0.09 -6.64 15.82
C PHE A 297 -1.11 -6.39 14.69
N TYR A 298 -1.49 -7.45 13.97
CA TYR A 298 -2.39 -7.33 12.82
C TYR A 298 -3.82 -6.93 13.23
N GLN A 299 -4.26 -7.32 14.43
CA GLN A 299 -5.49 -6.79 15.03
C GLN A 299 -5.43 -5.27 15.22
N THR A 300 -4.30 -4.73 15.69
CA THR A 300 -4.11 -3.28 15.85
C THR A 300 -4.03 -2.57 14.50
N LEU A 301 -3.25 -3.11 13.56
CA LEU A 301 -3.06 -2.52 12.23
C LEU A 301 -4.40 -2.38 11.50
N PHE A 302 -5.15 -3.49 11.40
CA PHE A 302 -6.42 -3.54 10.66
C PHE A 302 -7.64 -3.14 11.48
N ASN A 303 -7.51 -3.00 12.81
CA ASN A 303 -8.63 -2.78 13.71
C ASN A 303 -9.73 -3.85 13.60
N GLN A 304 -9.32 -5.10 13.36
CA GLN A 304 -10.25 -6.21 13.12
C GLN A 304 -9.67 -7.51 13.69
N SER A 305 -10.52 -8.34 14.28
CA SER A 305 -10.13 -9.68 14.75
C SER A 305 -9.99 -10.68 13.60
N PRO A 306 -9.12 -11.70 13.72
CA PRO A 306 -9.05 -12.76 12.74
C PRO A 306 -10.39 -13.52 12.69
N VAL A 307 -10.80 -13.93 11.48
CA VAL A 307 -11.99 -14.76 11.29
C VAL A 307 -11.72 -16.23 11.63
N LYS A 308 -10.44 -16.64 11.61
CA LYS A 308 -10.00 -17.97 12.03
C LYS A 308 -8.74 -17.83 12.87
N LEU A 309 -8.74 -18.43 14.05
CA LEU A 309 -7.59 -18.46 14.96
C LEU A 309 -7.40 -19.88 15.49
N LYS A 310 -6.20 -20.41 15.31
CA LYS A 310 -5.73 -21.73 15.74
C LYS A 310 -4.39 -21.58 16.44
N THR A 311 -3.83 -22.68 16.91
CA THR A 311 -2.57 -22.70 17.66
C THR A 311 -1.36 -22.28 16.83
N ASP A 312 -1.40 -22.50 15.52
CA ASP A 312 -0.32 -22.32 14.55
C ASP A 312 -0.76 -21.49 13.32
N TYR A 313 -2.00 -21.00 13.32
CA TYR A 313 -2.60 -20.35 12.16
C TYR A 313 -3.56 -19.24 12.58
N ALA A 314 -3.53 -18.12 11.85
CA ALA A 314 -4.57 -17.10 11.92
C ALA A 314 -4.91 -16.58 10.53
N LYS A 315 -6.20 -16.26 10.32
CA LYS A 315 -6.70 -15.70 9.07
C LYS A 315 -7.47 -14.42 9.33
N PHE A 316 -7.15 -13.38 8.59
CA PHE A 316 -7.90 -12.14 8.54
C PHE A 316 -8.55 -12.01 7.16
N GLU A 317 -9.81 -11.58 7.18
CA GLU A 317 -10.56 -11.26 5.97
C GLU A 317 -11.03 -9.81 6.10
N ILE A 318 -10.24 -8.90 5.55
CA ILE A 318 -10.42 -7.46 5.67
C ILE A 318 -11.18 -6.96 4.43
N ASP A 319 -12.25 -6.20 4.67
CA ASP A 319 -13.06 -5.63 3.60
C ASP A 319 -12.45 -4.34 3.03
N GLU A 320 -11.75 -3.56 3.87
CA GLU A 320 -11.23 -2.23 3.52
C GLU A 320 -9.90 -1.93 4.27
N PRO A 321 -8.73 -2.16 3.64
CA PRO A 321 -8.53 -2.59 2.26
C PRO A 321 -8.90 -4.07 2.04
N ARG A 322 -9.35 -4.43 0.82
CA ARG A 322 -9.71 -5.81 0.48
C ARG A 322 -8.49 -6.74 0.54
N LEU A 323 -8.39 -7.53 1.61
CA LEU A 323 -7.25 -8.41 1.88
C LEU A 323 -7.68 -9.71 2.55
N ASN A 324 -7.21 -10.84 2.01
CA ASN A 324 -7.13 -12.11 2.72
C ASN A 324 -5.70 -12.28 3.24
N LEU A 325 -5.49 -12.13 4.55
CA LEU A 325 -4.19 -12.31 5.16
C LEU A 325 -4.17 -13.63 5.95
N SER A 326 -3.21 -14.50 5.64
CA SER A 326 -2.93 -15.69 6.42
C SER A 326 -1.60 -15.56 7.15
N LEU A 327 -1.58 -15.92 8.42
CA LEU A 327 -0.41 -15.95 9.29
C LEU A 327 -0.16 -17.39 9.71
N LEU A 328 1.04 -17.90 9.49
CA LEU A 328 1.42 -19.27 9.82
C LEU A 328 2.61 -19.26 10.77
N GLU A 329 2.48 -19.96 11.89
CA GLU A 329 3.57 -20.06 12.86
C GLU A 329 4.64 -21.05 12.40
N ASN A 330 5.88 -20.58 12.33
CA ASN A 330 7.07 -21.41 12.29
C ASN A 330 8.03 -21.01 13.42
N SER A 331 7.83 -21.62 14.58
CA SER A 331 8.64 -21.35 15.79
C SER A 331 10.10 -21.80 15.67
N GLY A 332 10.43 -22.62 14.67
CA GLY A 332 11.79 -23.05 14.36
C GLY A 332 12.59 -22.07 13.49
N MET A 333 11.98 -20.99 13.02
CA MET A 333 12.63 -19.98 12.19
C MET A 333 13.62 -19.13 13.01
N THR A 334 14.88 -19.10 12.57
CA THR A 334 16.01 -18.55 13.36
C THR A 334 16.50 -17.18 12.91
N ASP A 335 16.16 -16.73 11.69
CA ASP A 335 16.54 -15.42 11.16
C ASP A 335 15.28 -14.54 10.91
N PRO A 336 15.18 -13.33 11.50
CA PRO A 336 14.10 -12.38 11.25
C PRO A 336 14.11 -11.71 9.86
N GLY A 337 15.08 -12.00 8.99
CA GLY A 337 15.22 -11.36 7.67
C GLY A 337 14.91 -12.23 6.44
N GLU A 338 14.59 -13.51 6.60
CA GLU A 338 14.38 -14.42 5.47
C GLU A 338 12.90 -14.57 5.12
N GLY A 339 12.46 -14.05 3.97
CA GLY A 339 11.29 -14.57 3.24
C GLY A 339 9.99 -14.71 4.04
N LEU A 340 9.78 -13.85 5.04
CA LEU A 340 8.61 -13.89 5.93
C LEU A 340 7.30 -13.73 5.16
N ILE A 341 7.30 -12.96 4.07
CA ILE A 341 6.23 -13.00 3.09
C ILE A 341 6.45 -14.24 2.23
N ASN A 342 5.68 -15.30 2.50
CA ASN A 342 5.83 -16.58 1.83
C ASN A 342 5.38 -16.52 0.37
N HIS A 343 4.20 -15.95 0.13
CA HIS A 343 3.65 -15.75 -1.20
C HIS A 343 2.56 -14.67 -1.22
N LEU A 344 2.24 -14.23 -2.43
CA LEU A 344 1.07 -13.38 -2.71
C LEU A 344 0.04 -14.17 -3.50
N GLY A 345 -1.17 -13.66 -3.56
CA GLY A 345 -2.19 -14.28 -4.37
C GLY A 345 -3.39 -13.40 -4.68
N ILE A 346 -4.32 -14.00 -5.41
CA ILE A 346 -5.60 -13.41 -5.78
C ILE A 346 -6.68 -14.42 -5.42
N GLN A 347 -7.49 -14.10 -4.43
CA GLN A 347 -8.72 -14.85 -4.17
C GLN A 347 -9.80 -14.37 -5.13
N VAL A 348 -10.50 -15.30 -5.79
CA VAL A 348 -11.56 -15.01 -6.76
C VAL A 348 -12.92 -15.57 -6.30
N LYS A 349 -14.01 -14.94 -6.77
CA LYS A 349 -15.38 -15.39 -6.47
C LYS A 349 -15.85 -16.61 -7.26
N ASP A 350 -15.28 -16.85 -8.42
CA ASP A 350 -15.70 -17.92 -9.32
C ASP A 350 -14.51 -18.59 -10.01
N SER A 351 -14.69 -19.85 -10.41
CA SER A 351 -13.65 -20.62 -11.09
C SER A 351 -13.39 -20.18 -12.53
N ASP A 352 -14.29 -19.41 -13.16
CA ASP A 352 -14.06 -18.91 -14.52
C ASP A 352 -12.90 -17.91 -14.54
N ALA A 353 -12.74 -17.11 -13.48
CA ALA A 353 -11.58 -16.24 -13.30
C ALA A 353 -10.25 -17.02 -13.27
N ILE A 354 -10.20 -18.18 -12.62
CA ILE A 354 -9.02 -19.06 -12.60
C ILE A 354 -8.74 -19.56 -14.03
N VAL A 355 -9.76 -20.07 -14.72
CA VAL A 355 -9.61 -20.60 -16.10
C VAL A 355 -9.15 -19.52 -17.08
N GLU A 356 -9.66 -18.30 -16.91
CA GLU A 356 -9.24 -17.14 -17.68
C GLU A 356 -7.75 -16.82 -17.46
N ILE A 357 -7.30 -16.81 -16.20
CA ILE A 357 -5.88 -16.58 -15.87
C ILE A 357 -5.01 -17.69 -16.45
N LYS A 358 -5.37 -18.97 -16.29
CA LYS A 358 -4.66 -20.11 -16.89
C LYS A 358 -4.49 -19.94 -18.39
N ARG A 359 -5.58 -19.59 -19.10
CA ARG A 359 -5.55 -19.37 -20.55
C ARG A 359 -4.54 -18.29 -20.95
N ARG A 360 -4.45 -17.20 -20.16
CA ARG A 360 -3.47 -16.13 -20.40
C ARG A 360 -2.04 -16.61 -20.13
N LEU A 361 -1.81 -17.32 -19.04
CA LEU A 361 -0.50 -17.90 -18.69
C LEU A 361 0.01 -18.86 -19.78
N ILE A 362 -0.83 -19.79 -20.23
CA ILE A 362 -0.52 -20.73 -21.34
C ILE A 362 -0.18 -19.96 -22.61
N LYS A 363 -1.01 -18.98 -22.99
CA LYS A 363 -0.80 -18.18 -24.21
C LYS A 363 0.52 -17.40 -24.15
N ALA A 364 0.94 -16.97 -22.98
CA ALA A 364 2.19 -16.24 -22.76
C ALA A 364 3.40 -17.17 -22.52
N GLY A 365 3.19 -18.48 -22.38
CA GLY A 365 4.25 -19.46 -22.12
C GLY A 365 4.76 -19.46 -20.68
N PHE A 366 3.95 -19.05 -19.70
CA PHE A 366 4.29 -19.15 -18.29
C PHE A 366 3.86 -20.50 -17.71
N GLU A 367 4.74 -21.08 -16.90
CA GLU A 367 4.46 -22.29 -16.13
C GLU A 367 3.48 -22.00 -14.98
N PHE A 368 2.64 -22.98 -14.64
CA PHE A 368 1.84 -22.97 -13.43
C PHE A 368 1.51 -24.40 -13.01
N GLU A 369 1.27 -24.57 -11.71
CA GLU A 369 0.79 -25.79 -11.10
C GLU A 369 -0.70 -25.63 -10.77
N GLU A 370 -1.45 -26.73 -10.71
CA GLU A 370 -2.88 -26.71 -10.42
C GLU A 370 -3.23 -27.75 -9.35
N GLU A 371 -4.02 -27.32 -8.37
CA GLU A 371 -4.54 -28.11 -7.27
C GLU A 371 -6.06 -27.96 -7.24
N LYS A 372 -6.80 -29.07 -7.21
CA LYS A 372 -8.26 -29.06 -7.39
C LYS A 372 -8.97 -29.65 -6.17
N GLN A 373 -9.77 -28.82 -5.50
CA GLN A 373 -10.56 -29.20 -4.32
C GLN A 373 -9.70 -29.84 -3.22
N GLU A 374 -8.51 -29.28 -3.01
CA GLU A 374 -7.60 -29.73 -1.95
C GLU A 374 -7.98 -29.03 -0.64
N ALA A 375 -7.97 -29.77 0.46
CA ALA A 375 -8.15 -29.19 1.78
C ALA A 375 -6.80 -28.70 2.33
N CYS A 376 -6.76 -27.42 2.69
CA CYS A 376 -5.59 -26.74 3.20
C CYS A 376 -6.03 -25.50 3.98
N CYS A 377 -5.29 -25.18 5.05
CA CYS A 377 -5.57 -24.02 5.89
C CYS A 377 -7.02 -24.01 6.41
N TYR A 378 -7.54 -25.19 6.78
CA TYR A 378 -8.89 -25.38 7.29
C TYR A 378 -10.00 -24.98 6.31
N ALA A 379 -9.76 -25.07 5.00
CA ALA A 379 -10.74 -24.81 3.95
C ALA A 379 -10.46 -25.71 2.73
N VAL A 380 -11.47 -25.99 1.91
CA VAL A 380 -11.28 -26.67 0.61
C VAL A 380 -11.13 -25.62 -0.47
N GLN A 381 -10.10 -25.74 -1.29
CA GLN A 381 -9.73 -24.75 -2.29
C GLN A 381 -9.45 -25.38 -3.66
N THR A 382 -9.71 -24.62 -4.71
CA THR A 382 -9.13 -24.89 -6.03
C THR A 382 -8.20 -23.73 -6.35
N LYS A 383 -6.94 -24.02 -6.68
CA LYS A 383 -5.92 -23.01 -6.89
C LYS A 383 -4.99 -23.35 -8.03
N ILE A 384 -4.37 -22.31 -8.57
CA ILE A 384 -3.18 -22.43 -9.41
C ILE A 384 -2.04 -21.66 -8.77
N TRP A 385 -0.82 -22.14 -8.98
CA TRP A 385 0.41 -21.49 -8.56
C TRP A 385 1.22 -21.09 -9.78
N ALA A 386 1.58 -19.82 -9.91
CA ALA A 386 2.43 -19.34 -10.99
C ALA A 386 3.64 -18.60 -10.39
N PRO A 387 4.88 -19.07 -10.61
CA PRO A 387 6.06 -18.31 -10.25
C PRO A 387 6.23 -17.12 -11.20
N ASP A 388 6.53 -15.95 -10.65
CA ASP A 388 6.98 -14.82 -11.45
C ASP A 388 8.41 -15.06 -11.99
N PRO A 389 8.93 -14.20 -12.89
CA PRO A 389 10.25 -14.40 -13.49
C PRO A 389 11.40 -14.44 -12.49
N ASP A 390 11.18 -13.96 -11.26
CA ASP A 390 12.19 -14.00 -10.23
C ASP A 390 12.01 -15.10 -9.18
N GLY A 391 10.91 -15.86 -9.27
CA GLY A 391 10.61 -17.03 -8.46
C GLY A 391 9.57 -16.78 -7.36
N ASN A 392 9.00 -15.57 -7.25
CA ASN A 392 7.93 -15.32 -6.29
C ASN A 392 6.69 -16.11 -6.72
N ARG A 393 6.17 -16.98 -5.85
CA ARG A 393 4.96 -17.74 -6.14
C ARG A 393 3.74 -16.85 -5.98
N TRP A 394 2.86 -16.88 -6.98
CA TRP A 394 1.53 -16.31 -6.94
C TRP A 394 0.48 -17.40 -6.93
N GLU A 395 -0.40 -17.44 -5.92
CA GLU A 395 -1.60 -18.27 -5.99
C GLU A 395 -2.79 -17.50 -6.54
N VAL A 396 -3.60 -18.17 -7.37
CA VAL A 396 -4.94 -17.69 -7.71
C VAL A 396 -5.91 -18.79 -7.33
N PHE A 397 -6.81 -18.49 -6.40
CA PHE A 397 -7.61 -19.52 -5.76
C PHE A 397 -9.05 -19.12 -5.50
N ILE A 398 -9.89 -20.14 -5.38
CA ILE A 398 -11.27 -20.05 -4.92
C ILE A 398 -11.44 -20.98 -3.73
N VAL A 399 -12.02 -20.46 -2.65
CA VAL A 399 -12.44 -21.28 -1.50
C VAL A 399 -13.79 -21.87 -1.85
N VAL A 400 -13.86 -23.20 -1.98
CA VAL A 400 -15.11 -23.93 -2.32
C VAL A 400 -15.83 -24.45 -1.09
N GLU A 401 -15.11 -24.66 0.02
CA GLU A 401 -15.70 -24.95 1.34
C GLU A 401 -14.92 -24.19 2.42
N ALA A 402 -15.62 -23.49 3.31
CA ALA A 402 -15.02 -22.58 4.29
C ALA A 402 -14.35 -23.29 5.48
N GLU A 403 -14.71 -24.55 5.72
CA GLU A 403 -14.24 -25.36 6.84
C GLU A 403 -13.76 -26.72 6.35
N ALA A 404 -12.59 -27.13 6.83
CA ALA A 404 -12.02 -28.47 6.67
C ALA A 404 -11.25 -28.83 7.95
N ASP A 405 -11.14 -30.13 8.25
CA ASP A 405 -10.43 -30.62 9.43
C ASP A 405 -8.89 -30.57 9.26
N GLU A 406 -8.42 -30.50 8.01
CA GLU A 406 -7.00 -30.42 7.66
C GLU A 406 -6.41 -29.05 8.00
N GLY A 407 -5.48 -29.03 8.96
CA GLY A 407 -4.78 -27.83 9.43
C GLY A 407 -3.58 -27.44 8.58
N CYS A 408 -2.64 -26.67 9.12
CA CYS A 408 -1.42 -26.20 8.44
C CYS A 408 -0.13 -26.92 8.90
N GLY A 409 -0.25 -28.06 9.57
CA GLY A 409 0.89 -28.79 10.12
C GLY A 409 1.67 -29.62 9.08
N PRO A 410 2.75 -30.33 9.48
CA PRO A 410 3.63 -31.09 8.58
C PRO A 410 2.98 -32.09 7.62
N ASP A 411 1.78 -32.54 7.96
CA ASP A 411 1.00 -33.49 7.16
C ASP A 411 0.05 -32.79 6.15
N CYS A 412 0.02 -31.45 6.13
CA CYS A 412 -0.78 -30.64 5.21
C CYS A 412 -0.02 -30.36 3.90
N ILE A 413 -0.73 -30.41 2.77
CA ILE A 413 -0.19 -30.05 1.46
C ILE A 413 0.44 -28.65 1.47
N CYS A 414 -0.20 -27.69 2.15
CA CYS A 414 0.29 -26.33 2.27
C CYS A 414 1.56 -26.21 3.12
N TYR A 415 1.82 -27.13 4.06
CA TYR A 415 3.11 -27.14 4.76
C TYR A 415 4.25 -27.53 3.82
N TYR A 416 4.04 -28.49 2.91
CA TYR A 416 5.04 -28.83 1.89
C TYR A 416 5.24 -27.68 0.90
N GLU A 417 4.17 -27.00 0.48
CA GLU A 417 4.25 -25.78 -0.34
C GLU A 417 5.07 -24.68 0.36
N MET A 418 4.88 -24.51 1.67
CA MET A 418 5.66 -23.57 2.49
C MET A 418 7.14 -23.93 2.55
N MET A 419 7.45 -25.22 2.74
CA MET A 419 8.83 -25.70 2.86
C MET A 419 9.59 -25.70 1.54
N GLN A 420 8.91 -25.74 0.38
CA GLN A 420 9.58 -25.60 -0.91
C GLN A 420 10.17 -24.19 -1.12
N ASN A 421 9.54 -23.15 -0.57
CA ASN A 421 10.10 -21.79 -0.56
C ASN A 421 11.29 -21.67 0.40
N VAL A 422 11.32 -22.46 1.48
CA VAL A 422 12.43 -22.51 2.47
C VAL A 422 13.55 -23.46 2.03
N ALA A 423 13.29 -24.46 1.19
CA ALA A 423 14.29 -25.44 0.75
C ALA A 423 15.05 -25.02 -0.52
N ALA A 424 14.58 -23.98 -1.22
CA ALA A 424 15.31 -23.38 -2.34
C ALA A 424 16.58 -22.59 -1.93
N THR A 425 16.91 -22.57 -0.63
CA THR A 425 18.06 -21.87 -0.02
C THR A 425 19.20 -22.80 0.45
N VAL A 426 19.15 -24.11 0.21
CA VAL A 426 20.26 -25.05 0.56
C VAL A 426 21.15 -25.38 -0.62
#